data_AF-A0A1Y0IPU7-F1
#
_entry.id   AF-A0A1Y0IPU7-F1
#
_cell.length_a   1.000
_cell.length_b   1.000
_cell.length_c   1.000
_cell.angle_alpha   90.00
_cell.angle_beta   90.00
_cell.angle_gamma   90.00
#
_symmetry.space_group_name_H-M   'P 1'
#
loop_
_entity.id
_entity.type
_entity.pdbx_description
1 polymer ?
#
loop_
_entity_poly.entity_id
_entity_poly.type
_entity_poly.pdbx_seq_one_letter_code
_entity_poly.pdbx_strand_id
1 'polypeptide(L)'
;MAQEFHHIEYTTDQALYQLDFYLKALDLPFSVKDLYKKAYAERLGPHYSDEWLDDLEHDPDVQEGMSEPFTTKTIIETLMKNGHESVIRALLRETRNLGIGFTQAYIIGIEKWK
;
A
#
# COMPACT_ATOMS: atom_id res chain seq x y z
N MET A 1 -8.79 -32.21 6.72
CA MET A 1 -7.69 -31.60 5.94
C MET A 1 -7.64 -30.15 6.36
N ALA A 2 -6.88 -29.83 7.41
CA ALA A 2 -6.70 -28.44 7.80
C ALA A 2 -5.82 -27.79 6.73
N GLN A 3 -6.35 -26.77 6.07
CA GLN A 3 -5.59 -26.00 5.10
C GLN A 3 -4.50 -25.27 5.90
N GLU A 4 -3.24 -25.69 5.71
CA GLU A 4 -2.09 -24.95 6.23
C GLU A 4 -2.10 -23.59 5.54
N PHE A 5 -2.60 -22.58 6.24
CA PHE A 5 -2.38 -21.20 5.86
C PHE A 5 -0.90 -20.94 6.08
N HIS A 6 -0.10 -21.10 5.04
CA HIS A 6 1.22 -20.48 5.01
C HIS A 6 0.98 -18.99 5.28
N HIS A 7 1.47 -18.51 6.43
CA HIS A 7 1.56 -17.08 6.71
C HIS A 7 2.62 -16.53 5.76
N ILE A 8 2.21 -16.22 4.54
CA ILE A 8 3.09 -15.59 3.57
C ILE A 8 3.19 -14.14 4.01
N GLU A 9 4.34 -13.80 4.58
CA GLU A 9 4.63 -12.43 4.98
C GLU A 9 5.00 -11.65 3.74
N TYR A 10 4.05 -10.86 3.23
CA TYR A 10 4.30 -9.98 2.11
C TYR A 10 5.26 -8.86 2.47
N THR A 11 6.10 -8.48 1.52
CA THR A 11 7.04 -7.36 1.67
C THR A 11 6.34 -6.03 1.46
N THR A 12 6.97 -4.95 1.95
CA THR A 12 6.55 -3.58 1.65
C THR A 12 6.47 -3.33 0.16
N ASP A 13 7.44 -3.84 -0.59
CA ASP A 13 7.59 -3.59 -2.02
C ASP A 13 6.44 -4.24 -2.80
N GLN A 14 6.11 -5.49 -2.47
CA GLN A 14 4.93 -6.17 -3.00
C GLN A 14 3.64 -5.40 -2.68
N ALA A 15 3.49 -4.90 -1.45
CA ALA A 15 2.31 -4.16 -1.03
C ALA A 15 2.18 -2.80 -1.75
N LEU A 16 3.27 -2.08 -1.97
CA LEU A 16 3.28 -0.81 -2.69
C LEU A 16 2.99 -1.02 -4.19
N TYR A 17 3.57 -2.06 -4.79
CA TYR A 17 3.31 -2.42 -6.18
C TYR A 17 1.84 -2.77 -6.40
N GLN A 18 1.27 -3.62 -5.52
CA GLN A 18 -0.13 -4.00 -5.57
C GLN A 18 -1.07 -2.83 -5.30
N LEU A 19 -0.72 -1.93 -4.38
CA LEU A 19 -1.46 -0.70 -4.17
C LEU A 19 -1.51 0.12 -5.47
N ASP A 20 -0.37 0.34 -6.11
CA ASP A 20 -0.30 1.11 -7.37
C ASP A 20 -1.14 0.48 -8.48
N PHE A 21 -1.09 -0.85 -8.61
CA PHE A 21 -1.95 -1.59 -9.52
C PHE A 21 -3.44 -1.30 -9.26
N TYR A 22 -3.89 -1.35 -8.00
CA TYR A 22 -5.29 -1.03 -7.66
C TYR A 22 -5.65 0.43 -7.95
N LEU A 23 -4.76 1.39 -7.65
CA LEU A 23 -5.00 2.81 -7.94
C LEU A 23 -5.20 3.03 -9.44
N LYS A 24 -4.35 2.41 -10.26
CA LYS A 24 -4.44 2.42 -11.73
C LYS A 24 -5.71 1.73 -12.23
N ALA A 25 -6.04 0.54 -11.71
CA ALA A 25 -7.22 -0.22 -12.12
C ALA A 25 -8.54 0.51 -11.80
N LEU A 26 -8.55 1.32 -10.74
CA LEU A 26 -9.67 2.17 -10.35
C LEU A 26 -9.67 3.53 -11.05
N ASP A 27 -8.73 3.78 -11.97
CA ASP A 27 -8.55 5.04 -12.71
C ASP A 27 -8.49 6.27 -11.78
N LEU A 28 -7.78 6.14 -10.67
CA LEU A 28 -7.64 7.22 -9.70
C LEU A 28 -6.64 8.28 -10.20
N PRO A 29 -6.89 9.57 -9.92
CA PRO A 29 -6.05 10.68 -10.40
C PRO A 29 -4.73 10.83 -9.62
N PHE A 30 -4.29 9.80 -8.91
CA PHE A 30 -3.04 9.77 -8.15
C PHE A 30 -2.46 8.36 -8.12
N SER A 31 -1.13 8.29 -8.03
CA SER A 31 -0.33 7.05 -8.03
C SER A 31 0.23 6.73 -6.63
N VAL A 32 0.85 5.56 -6.48
CA VAL A 32 1.60 5.24 -5.26
C VAL A 32 2.74 6.24 -5.01
N LYS A 33 3.38 6.75 -6.07
CA LYS A 33 4.45 7.76 -5.96
C LYS A 33 3.93 9.06 -5.37
N ASP A 34 2.74 9.50 -5.77
CA ASP A 34 2.10 10.69 -5.20
C ASP A 34 1.85 10.52 -3.69
N LEU A 35 1.39 9.33 -3.29
CA LEU A 35 1.18 8.98 -1.89
C LEU A 35 2.49 8.94 -1.11
N TYR A 36 3.53 8.30 -1.67
CA TYR A 36 4.85 8.18 -1.06
C TYR A 36 5.50 9.56 -0.88
N LYS A 37 5.39 10.43 -1.89
CA LYS A 37 5.84 11.81 -1.84
C LYS A 37 5.16 12.60 -0.74
N LYS A 38 3.82 12.54 -0.66
CA LYS A 38 3.06 13.20 0.41
C LYS A 38 3.41 12.64 1.80
N ALA A 39 3.78 11.36 1.88
CA ALA A 39 4.12 10.70 3.13
C ALA A 39 5.52 11.04 3.64
N TYR A 40 6.50 11.24 2.75
CA TYR A 40 7.92 11.27 3.14
C TYR A 40 8.72 12.46 2.63
N ALA A 41 8.32 13.14 1.55
CA ALA A 41 9.16 14.18 0.93
C ALA A 41 9.49 15.33 1.88
N GLU A 42 8.51 15.80 2.66
CA GLU A 42 8.74 16.85 3.66
C GLU A 42 9.70 16.40 4.77
N ARG A 43 9.53 15.15 5.26
CA ARG A 43 10.32 14.60 6.36
C ARG A 43 11.76 14.29 5.96
N LEU A 44 11.97 13.74 4.77
CA LEU A 44 13.28 13.32 4.26
C LEU A 44 14.01 14.47 3.55
N GLY A 45 13.28 15.47 3.06
CA GLY A 45 13.84 16.66 2.43
C GLY A 45 14.80 16.30 1.29
N PRO A 46 16.08 16.73 1.34
CA PRO A 46 17.07 16.44 0.31
C PRO A 46 17.39 14.94 0.11
N HIS A 47 17.06 14.09 1.09
CA HIS A 47 17.30 12.65 1.01
C HIS A 47 16.09 11.86 0.48
N TYR A 48 15.01 12.55 0.13
CA TYR A 48 13.86 11.92 -0.48
C TYR A 48 14.21 11.36 -1.86
N SER A 49 13.88 10.09 -2.09
CA SER A 49 13.85 9.47 -3.41
C SER A 49 12.68 8.49 -3.48
N ASP A 50 11.98 8.52 -4.62
CA ASP A 50 10.92 7.59 -5.00
C ASP A 50 11.20 6.89 -6.33
N GLU A 51 12.40 7.04 -6.88
CA GLU A 51 12.80 6.45 -8.17
C GLU A 51 12.72 4.92 -8.11
N TRP A 52 13.07 4.33 -6.97
CA TRP A 52 12.98 2.88 -6.74
C TRP A 52 11.56 2.31 -6.90
N LEU A 53 10.52 3.14 -6.78
CA LEU A 53 9.13 2.69 -7.01
C LEU A 53 8.87 2.37 -8.49
N ASP A 54 9.62 2.99 -9.42
CA ASP A 54 9.48 2.73 -10.85
C ASP A 54 10.02 1.35 -11.23
N ASP A 55 10.99 0.83 -10.46
CA ASP A 55 11.67 -0.43 -10.73
C ASP A 55 10.96 -1.65 -10.12
N LEU A 56 9.91 -1.45 -9.32
CA LEU A 56 9.20 -2.53 -8.61
C LEU A 56 8.61 -3.58 -9.54
N GLU A 57 8.21 -3.21 -10.76
CA GLU A 57 7.69 -4.19 -11.74
C GLU A 57 8.78 -5.16 -12.24
N HIS A 58 10.06 -4.84 -12.06
CA HIS A 58 11.18 -5.68 -12.46
C HIS A 58 11.78 -6.47 -11.29
N ASP A 59 11.31 -6.24 -10.06
CA ASP A 59 11.79 -6.93 -8.88
C ASP A 59 11.30 -8.40 -8.87
N PRO A 60 12.21 -9.39 -8.86
CA PRO A 60 11.85 -10.81 -8.83
C PRO A 60 10.95 -11.21 -7.66
N ASP A 61 11.18 -10.63 -6.48
CA ASP A 61 10.41 -10.93 -5.26
C ASP A 61 9.00 -10.35 -5.37
N VAL A 62 8.86 -9.19 -6.01
CA VAL A 62 7.55 -8.61 -6.34
C VAL A 62 6.80 -9.51 -7.32
N GLN A 63 7.46 -9.97 -8.38
CA GLN A 63 6.86 -10.84 -9.40
C GLN A 63 6.41 -12.19 -8.84
N GLU A 64 7.18 -12.82 -7.95
CA GLU A 64 6.82 -14.09 -7.31
C GLU A 64 5.54 -13.94 -6.47
N GLY A 65 5.42 -12.82 -5.73
CA GLY A 65 4.26 -12.49 -4.90
C GLY A 65 2.97 -12.16 -5.68
N MET A 66 3.05 -11.88 -6.99
CA MET A 66 1.87 -11.59 -7.82
C MET A 66 0.98 -12.81 -8.09
N SER A 67 1.51 -14.02 -7.87
CA SER A 67 0.74 -15.26 -8.02
C SER A 67 -0.27 -15.49 -6.89
N GLU A 68 -0.18 -14.71 -5.82
CA GLU A 68 -1.02 -14.80 -4.63
C GLU A 68 -2.07 -13.69 -4.56
N PRO A 69 -3.25 -13.96 -3.99
CA PRO A 69 -4.31 -12.96 -3.91
C PRO A 69 -3.96 -11.88 -2.88
N PHE A 70 -3.46 -10.75 -3.35
CA PHE A 70 -3.44 -9.52 -2.57
C PHE A 70 -4.87 -9.00 -2.39
N THR A 71 -5.23 -8.68 -1.15
CA THR A 71 -6.45 -7.93 -0.86
C THR A 71 -6.09 -6.53 -0.37
N THR A 72 -7.00 -5.56 -0.54
CA THR A 72 -6.82 -4.22 0.04
C THR A 72 -6.51 -4.27 1.54
N LYS A 73 -7.11 -5.22 2.27
CA LYS A 73 -6.82 -5.45 3.69
C LYS A 73 -5.36 -5.83 3.91
N THR A 74 -4.87 -6.84 3.18
CA THR A 74 -3.49 -7.33 3.27
C THR A 74 -2.48 -6.24 2.95
N ILE A 75 -2.72 -5.44 1.90
CA ILE A 75 -1.87 -4.29 1.56
C ILE A 75 -1.77 -3.31 2.73
N ILE A 76 -2.91 -2.94 3.32
CA ILE A 76 -2.95 -2.01 4.45
C ILE A 76 -2.21 -2.61 5.66
N GLU A 77 -2.48 -3.88 6.00
CA GLU A 77 -1.83 -4.56 7.13
C GLU A 77 -0.31 -4.65 6.95
N THR A 78 0.17 -5.02 5.77
CA THR A 78 1.59 -5.09 5.44
C THR A 78 2.27 -3.73 5.56
N LEU A 79 1.66 -2.68 5.00
CA LEU A 79 2.23 -1.32 5.08
C LEU A 79 2.22 -0.77 6.52
N MET A 80 1.15 -1.02 7.28
CA MET A 80 1.09 -0.59 8.68
C MET A 80 2.12 -1.33 9.56
N LYS A 81 2.24 -2.66 9.42
CA LYS A 81 3.20 -3.47 10.18
C LYS A 81 4.64 -3.05 9.93
N ASN A 82 4.96 -2.63 8.71
CA ASN A 82 6.32 -2.25 8.30
C ASN A 82 6.62 -0.74 8.39
N GLY A 83 5.80 0.04 9.09
CA GLY A 83 6.08 1.47 9.35
C GLY A 83 5.73 2.43 8.21
N HIS A 84 4.94 1.97 7.24
CA HIS A 84 4.42 2.77 6.12
C HIS A 84 3.00 3.32 6.35
N GLU A 85 2.64 3.52 7.62
CA GLU A 85 1.35 4.10 8.01
C GLU A 85 1.12 5.50 7.40
N SER A 86 2.17 6.30 7.20
CA SER A 86 2.06 7.62 6.55
C SER A 86 1.56 7.53 5.10
N VAL A 87 1.90 6.46 4.38
CA VAL A 87 1.39 6.19 3.02
C VAL A 87 -0.11 5.91 3.08
N ILE A 88 -0.56 5.10 4.05
CA ILE A 88 -1.99 4.82 4.26
C ILE A 88 -2.77 6.10 4.63
N ARG A 89 -2.19 6.95 5.48
CA ARG A 89 -2.78 8.25 5.83
C ARG A 89 -2.88 9.19 4.63
N ALA A 90 -1.88 9.17 3.73
CA ALA A 90 -1.95 9.89 2.47
C ALA A 90 -3.08 9.36 1.58
N LEU A 91 -3.18 8.03 1.41
CA LEU A 91 -4.25 7.38 0.64
C LEU A 91 -5.65 7.79 1.14
N LEU A 92 -5.86 7.76 2.47
CA LEU A 92 -7.13 8.13 3.08
C LEU A 92 -7.49 9.60 2.85
N ARG A 93 -6.49 10.48 2.85
CA ARG A 93 -6.69 11.90 2.59
C ARG A 93 -7.10 12.14 1.13
N GLU A 94 -6.39 11.52 0.19
CA GLU A 94 -6.69 11.68 -1.24
C GLU A 94 -8.05 11.11 -1.62
N THR A 95 -8.37 9.90 -1.14
CA THR A 95 -9.70 9.30 -1.38
C THR A 95 -10.82 10.17 -0.80
N ARG A 96 -10.65 10.72 0.41
CA ARG A 96 -11.61 11.67 0.99
C ARG A 96 -11.76 12.94 0.15
N ASN A 97 -10.66 13.50 -0.36
CA ASN A 97 -10.70 14.70 -1.19
C ASN A 97 -11.48 14.48 -2.50
N LEU A 98 -11.45 13.25 -3.04
CA LEU A 98 -12.23 12.86 -4.22
C LEU A 98 -13.70 12.53 -3.90
N GLY A 99 -14.13 12.63 -2.65
CA GLY A 99 -15.46 12.17 -2.23
C GLY A 99 -15.63 10.66 -2.34
N ILE A 100 -14.54 9.92 -2.58
CA ILE A 100 -14.53 8.46 -2.57
C ILE A 100 -14.56 8.08 -1.11
N GLY A 101 -15.73 7.63 -0.64
CA GLY A 101 -15.89 7.04 0.67
C GLY A 101 -15.17 5.71 0.74
N PHE A 102 -13.83 5.71 0.68
CA PHE A 102 -12.99 4.55 0.89
C PHE A 102 -13.17 4.15 2.35
N THR A 103 -14.18 3.33 2.54
CA THR A 103 -14.60 2.57 3.71
C THR A 103 -13.84 2.89 4.99
N GLN A 104 -14.12 4.04 5.60
CA GLN A 104 -13.69 4.36 6.97
C GLN A 104 -14.03 3.18 7.93
N ALA A 105 -15.08 2.42 7.63
CA ALA A 105 -15.47 1.22 8.36
C ALA A 105 -14.45 0.04 8.31
N TYR A 106 -13.67 -0.15 7.23
CA TYR A 106 -12.65 -1.21 7.20
C TYR A 106 -11.38 -0.83 7.98
N ILE A 107 -11.06 0.47 8.03
CA ILE A 107 -9.86 0.98 8.71
C ILE A 107 -10.12 1.19 10.21
N ILE A 108 -11.30 1.67 10.61
CA ILE A 108 -11.72 1.73 12.02
C ILE A 108 -11.87 0.32 12.62
N GLY A 109 -12.12 -0.71 11.80
CA GLY A 109 -12.12 -2.11 12.25
C GLY A 109 -10.76 -2.62 12.75
N ILE A 110 -9.66 -2.03 12.25
CA ILE A 110 -8.29 -2.38 12.66
C ILE A 110 -7.94 -1.75 14.02
N GLU A 111 -8.46 -0.56 14.34
CA GLU A 111 -8.25 0.09 15.66
C GLU A 111 -8.85 -0.69 16.84
N LYS A 112 -9.77 -1.64 16.59
CA LYS A 112 -10.36 -2.50 17.63
C LYS A 112 -9.52 -3.72 18.00
N TRP A 113 -8.40 -3.97 17.31
CA TRP A 113 -7.42 -4.98 17.71
C TRP A 113 -6.33 -4.30 18.55
N LYS A 114 -6.66 -4.02 19.81
CA LYS A 114 -5.71 -3.70 20.89
C LYS A 114 -5.97 -4.62 22.07
#